data_AF-A0A7K1J2K7-F1
#
_entry.id   AF-A0A7K1J2K7-F1
#
_cell.length_a   1.000
_cell.length_b   1.000
_cell.length_c   1.000
_cell.angle_alpha   90.00
_cell.angle_beta   90.00
_cell.angle_gamma   90.00
#
_symmetry.space_group_name_H-M   'P 1'
#
loop_
_entity.id
_entity.type
_entity.pdbx_description
1 polymer ?
#
loop_
_entity_poly.entity_id
_entity_poly.type
_entity_poly.pdbx_seq_one_letter_code
_entity_poly.pdbx_strand_id
1 'polypeptide(L)'
;MFEAIDHAGDANMLETMGHDMPVEAATPEPSDEEQWIAWSLQRLAGSPFRAKFQLSDADRAYARAKGKATIDRHAHEMLRDRVGAAYPKKDGKQTPWKGHPVFTAQHATATCCRGCIMRWHHIPKGQPLTEAQIDRLAALVMAWIERDLRRHPEQGELNVDPAVPTPSTPKRKAHAKENLAENVMDPLF
;
A
#
# COMPACT_ATOMS: atom_id res chain seq x y z
N MET A 1 -48.84 -24.83 -3.11
CA MET A 1 -48.36 -23.61 -2.44
C MET A 1 -46.83 -23.73 -2.37
N PHE A 2 -46.16 -23.41 -3.47
CA PHE A 2 -44.70 -23.38 -3.57
C PHE A 2 -44.33 -21.90 -3.78
N GLU A 3 -43.71 -21.28 -2.79
CA GLU A 3 -43.20 -19.92 -2.90
C GLU A 3 -41.94 -19.91 -3.76
N ALA A 4 -41.94 -19.06 -4.78
CA ALA A 4 -40.78 -18.73 -5.58
C ALA A 4 -39.83 -17.88 -4.73
N ILE A 5 -38.62 -18.38 -4.50
CA ILE A 5 -37.52 -17.58 -3.93
C ILE A 5 -36.86 -16.83 -5.09
N ASP A 6 -37.13 -15.53 -5.14
CA ASP A 6 -36.51 -14.57 -6.07
C ASP A 6 -34.98 -14.64 -6.01
N HIS A 7 -34.36 -15.02 -7.12
CA HIS A 7 -32.90 -15.05 -7.33
C HIS A 7 -32.37 -13.65 -7.72
N ALA A 8 -32.69 -12.63 -6.95
CA ALA A 8 -32.24 -11.26 -7.21
C ALA A 8 -31.04 -10.84 -6.33
N GLY A 9 -30.11 -11.77 -6.07
CA GLY A 9 -28.95 -11.54 -5.20
C GLY A 9 -27.57 -11.69 -5.84
N ASP A 10 -27.47 -12.21 -7.08
CA ASP A 10 -26.19 -12.74 -7.59
C ASP A 10 -25.48 -11.90 -8.68
N ALA A 11 -26.07 -10.78 -9.11
CA ALA A 11 -25.49 -9.97 -10.20
C ALA A 11 -24.46 -8.91 -9.73
N ASN A 12 -24.46 -8.52 -8.44
CA ASN A 12 -23.67 -7.35 -7.98
C ASN A 12 -22.29 -7.71 -7.38
N MET A 13 -22.00 -9.00 -7.14
CA MET A 13 -20.68 -9.46 -6.65
C MET A 13 -19.65 -9.66 -7.78
N LEU A 14 -20.10 -9.85 -9.02
CA LEU A 14 -19.20 -9.97 -10.19
C LEU A 14 -18.68 -8.61 -10.68
N GLU A 15 -19.47 -7.52 -10.57
CA GLU A 15 -19.05 -6.18 -11.01
C GLU A 15 -18.04 -5.52 -10.05
N THR A 16 -18.16 -5.76 -8.74
CA THR A 16 -17.24 -5.20 -7.74
C THR A 16 -15.91 -5.96 -7.63
N MET A 17 -15.83 -7.20 -8.12
CA MET A 17 -14.61 -8.02 -8.14
C MET A 17 -13.87 -8.05 -9.50
N GLY A 18 -14.44 -7.43 -10.55
CA GLY A 18 -13.91 -7.48 -11.93
C GLY A 18 -12.64 -6.64 -12.24
N HIS A 19 -12.15 -5.82 -11.30
CA HIS A 19 -11.10 -4.80 -11.58
C HIS A 19 -9.69 -5.15 -11.06
N ASP A 20 -9.56 -6.22 -10.28
CA ASP A 20 -8.30 -6.67 -9.69
C ASP A 20 -8.08 -8.16 -9.94
N MET A 21 -8.16 -8.54 -11.21
CA MET A 21 -7.77 -9.86 -11.68
C MET A 21 -6.42 -9.77 -12.40
N PRO A 22 -5.59 -10.82 -12.30
CA PRO A 22 -4.41 -10.89 -13.14
C PRO A 22 -4.85 -10.83 -14.59
N VAL A 23 -4.29 -9.89 -15.35
CA VAL A 23 -4.34 -10.02 -16.81
C VAL A 23 -3.65 -11.34 -17.12
N GLU A 24 -4.33 -12.25 -17.83
CA GLU A 24 -3.71 -13.48 -18.32
C GLU A 24 -2.50 -13.06 -19.13
N ALA A 25 -1.30 -13.32 -18.59
CA ALA A 25 -0.10 -13.06 -19.33
C ALA A 25 -0.06 -14.07 -20.48
N ALA A 26 0.13 -13.59 -21.71
CA ALA A 26 0.36 -14.45 -22.87
C ALA A 26 1.64 -15.30 -22.73
N THR A 27 2.43 -15.09 -21.67
CA THR A 27 3.71 -15.74 -21.40
C THR A 27 3.65 -16.62 -20.14
N PRO A 28 4.20 -17.84 -20.19
CA PRO A 28 4.24 -18.76 -19.04
C PRO A 28 5.06 -18.18 -17.88
N GLU A 29 4.77 -18.62 -16.66
CA GLU A 29 5.51 -18.22 -15.46
C GLU A 29 6.98 -18.68 -15.57
N PRO A 30 7.96 -17.76 -15.48
CA PRO A 30 9.37 -18.13 -15.54
C PRO A 30 9.84 -18.76 -14.21
N SER A 31 10.80 -19.69 -14.32
CA SER A 31 11.42 -20.36 -13.16
C SER A 31 12.55 -19.53 -12.54
N ASP A 32 13.23 -18.71 -13.32
CA ASP A 32 14.26 -17.78 -12.85
C ASP A 32 13.62 -16.65 -12.00
N GLU A 33 14.25 -16.33 -10.87
CA GLU A 33 13.69 -15.39 -9.90
C GLU A 33 13.63 -13.96 -10.43
N GLU A 34 14.69 -13.48 -11.10
CA GLU A 34 14.75 -12.12 -11.63
C GLU A 34 13.72 -11.93 -12.75
N GLN A 35 13.62 -12.92 -13.65
CA GLN A 35 12.60 -12.94 -14.70
C GLN A 35 11.20 -13.01 -14.10
N TRP A 36 10.99 -13.78 -13.04
CA TRP A 36 9.69 -13.88 -12.36
C TRP A 36 9.28 -12.57 -11.70
N ILE A 37 10.21 -11.85 -11.08
CA ILE A 37 9.94 -10.52 -10.51
C ILE A 37 9.50 -9.57 -11.64
N ALA A 38 10.25 -9.50 -12.74
CA ALA A 38 9.93 -8.62 -13.85
C ALA A 38 8.56 -8.96 -14.47
N TRP A 39 8.29 -10.24 -14.70
CA TRP A 39 7.02 -10.77 -15.21
C TRP A 39 5.85 -10.45 -14.27
N SER A 40 6.02 -10.65 -12.97
CA SER A 40 5.01 -10.36 -11.96
C SER A 40 4.68 -8.87 -11.90
N LEU A 41 5.70 -8.01 -11.90
CA LEU A 41 5.53 -6.56 -11.91
C LEU A 41 4.84 -6.06 -13.20
N GLN A 42 5.05 -6.72 -14.33
CA GLN A 42 4.35 -6.40 -15.58
C GLN A 42 2.86 -6.74 -15.48
N ARG A 43 2.52 -7.95 -14.98
CA ARG A 43 1.12 -8.38 -14.78
C ARG A 43 0.38 -7.47 -13.81
N LEU A 44 1.00 -7.16 -12.67
CA LEU A 44 0.43 -6.27 -11.65
C LEU A 44 0.17 -4.87 -12.21
N ALA A 45 1.08 -4.34 -13.04
CA ALA A 45 0.88 -3.05 -13.70
C ALA A 45 -0.29 -3.04 -14.70
N GLY A 46 -0.72 -4.21 -15.19
CA GLY A 46 -1.90 -4.36 -16.05
C GLY A 46 -3.24 -4.23 -15.30
N SER A 47 -3.26 -4.39 -13.97
CA SER A 47 -4.47 -4.15 -13.17
C SER A 47 -4.61 -2.67 -12.85
N PRO A 48 -5.70 -1.98 -13.25
CA PRO A 48 -5.94 -0.58 -12.90
C PRO A 48 -5.93 -0.35 -11.38
N PHE A 49 -6.42 -1.34 -10.61
CA PHE A 49 -6.43 -1.28 -9.16
C PHE A 49 -5.00 -1.30 -8.57
N ARG A 50 -4.10 -2.15 -9.08
CA ARG A 50 -2.73 -2.28 -8.56
C ARG A 50 -1.77 -1.22 -9.12
N ALA A 51 -2.04 -0.72 -10.32
CA ALA A 51 -1.23 0.31 -10.98
C ALA A 51 -1.27 1.68 -10.28
N LYS A 52 -2.34 1.98 -9.52
CA LYS A 52 -2.52 3.29 -8.85
C LYS A 52 -1.67 3.48 -7.59
N PHE A 53 -1.03 2.42 -7.09
CA PHE A 53 -0.24 2.52 -5.87
C PHE A 53 1.10 3.21 -6.13
N GLN A 54 1.50 4.07 -5.20
CA GLN A 54 2.79 4.75 -5.17
C GLN A 54 3.19 5.00 -3.71
N LEU A 55 4.48 5.04 -3.41
CA LEU A 55 4.92 5.47 -2.07
C LEU A 55 4.64 6.96 -1.87
N SER A 56 4.28 7.31 -0.63
CA SER A 56 4.26 8.70 -0.18
C SER A 56 5.70 9.23 -0.05
N ASP A 57 5.88 10.55 -0.08
CA ASP A 57 7.21 11.14 0.10
C ASP A 57 7.85 10.76 1.45
N ALA A 58 7.03 10.65 2.50
CA ALA A 58 7.47 10.18 3.81
C ALA A 58 7.95 8.72 3.78
N ASP A 59 7.22 7.82 3.09
CA ASP A 59 7.62 6.42 2.97
C ASP A 59 8.88 6.27 2.10
N ARG A 60 9.04 7.10 1.06
CA ARG A 60 10.27 7.15 0.25
C ARG A 60 11.47 7.60 1.09
N ALA A 61 11.32 8.70 1.83
CA ALA A 61 12.35 9.21 2.73
C ALA A 61 12.73 8.17 3.79
N TYR A 62 11.73 7.50 4.37
CA TYR A 62 11.96 6.41 5.32
C TYR A 62 12.73 5.25 4.68
N ALA A 63 12.32 4.79 3.49
CA ALA A 63 12.99 3.71 2.78
C ALA A 63 14.47 4.03 2.48
N ARG A 64 14.75 5.27 2.04
CA ARG A 64 16.12 5.77 1.82
C ARG A 64 16.92 5.81 3.11
N ALA A 65 16.37 6.43 4.15
CA ALA A 65 17.06 6.61 5.43
C ALA A 65 17.38 5.29 6.13
N LYS A 66 16.51 4.27 6.02
CA LYS A 66 16.75 2.95 6.60
C LYS A 66 17.63 2.04 5.75
N GLY A 67 17.65 2.26 4.43
CA GLY A 67 18.42 1.47 3.48
C GLY A 67 17.81 0.11 3.15
N LYS A 68 18.26 -0.45 2.02
CA LYS A 68 17.71 -1.66 1.41
C LYS A 68 17.64 -2.85 2.37
N ALA A 69 18.74 -3.19 3.04
CA ALA A 69 18.81 -4.36 3.92
C ALA A 69 17.81 -4.31 5.09
N THR A 70 17.55 -3.12 5.63
CA THR A 70 16.58 -2.93 6.71
C THR A 70 15.15 -3.12 6.19
N ILE A 71 14.82 -2.51 5.05
CA ILE A 71 13.47 -2.61 4.47
C ILE A 71 13.19 -4.04 4.00
N ASP A 72 14.21 -4.73 3.48
CA ASP A 72 14.15 -6.14 3.12
C ASP A 72 13.78 -7.01 4.33
N ARG A 73 14.54 -6.90 5.43
CA ARG A 73 14.20 -7.58 6.69
C ARG A 73 12.76 -7.31 7.12
N HIS A 74 12.32 -6.04 7.10
CA HIS A 74 10.94 -5.70 7.46
C HIS A 74 9.91 -6.36 6.54
N ALA A 75 10.22 -6.53 5.24
CA ALA A 75 9.33 -7.22 4.33
C ALA A 75 9.15 -8.70 4.70
N HIS A 76 10.23 -9.41 5.01
CA HIS A 76 10.13 -10.80 5.49
C HIS A 76 9.34 -10.89 6.81
N GLU A 77 9.66 -10.06 7.80
CA GLU A 77 8.97 -10.03 9.10
C GLU A 77 7.47 -9.78 8.93
N MET A 78 7.10 -8.77 8.14
CA MET A 78 5.69 -8.45 7.89
C MET A 78 4.96 -9.55 7.12
N LEU A 79 5.62 -10.24 6.19
CA LEU A 79 5.02 -11.38 5.48
C LEU A 79 4.80 -12.56 6.43
N ARG A 80 5.83 -12.93 7.22
CA ARG A 80 5.75 -14.00 8.24
C ARG A 80 4.61 -13.75 9.21
N ASP A 81 4.61 -12.58 9.85
CA ASP A 81 3.72 -12.29 10.97
C ASP A 81 2.26 -12.10 10.56
N ARG A 82 2.04 -11.54 9.36
CA ARG A 82 0.69 -11.09 8.95
C ARG A 82 -0.01 -12.06 8.03
N VAL A 83 0.72 -12.76 7.17
CA VAL A 83 0.14 -13.62 6.11
C VAL A 83 0.83 -14.98 5.99
N GLY A 84 1.85 -15.26 6.80
CA GLY A 84 2.62 -16.50 6.77
C GLY A 84 1.90 -17.70 7.36
N ALA A 85 1.03 -17.51 8.34
CA ALA A 85 0.23 -18.59 8.90
C ALA A 85 -0.81 -19.14 7.90
N ALA A 86 -1.21 -20.40 8.06
CA ALA A 86 -2.26 -21.03 7.25
C ALA A 86 -3.59 -20.26 7.29
N TYR A 87 -3.93 -19.72 8.47
CA TYR A 87 -5.15 -18.95 8.75
C TYR A 87 -4.82 -17.69 9.56
N PRO A 88 -4.34 -16.60 8.93
CA PRO A 88 -3.98 -15.39 9.66
C PRO A 88 -5.21 -14.71 10.28
N LYS A 89 -5.09 -14.23 11.53
CA LYS A 89 -6.21 -13.69 12.33
C LYS A 89 -7.00 -12.55 11.66
N LYS A 90 -6.34 -11.74 10.84
CA LYS A 90 -6.92 -10.58 10.13
C LYS A 90 -6.80 -10.73 8.62
N ASP A 91 -6.78 -11.96 8.11
CA ASP A 91 -6.67 -12.20 6.66
C ASP A 91 -7.84 -11.57 5.89
N GLY A 92 -7.54 -10.96 4.75
CA GLY A 92 -8.51 -10.27 3.89
C GLY A 92 -9.10 -8.98 4.49
N LYS A 93 -8.85 -8.69 5.77
CA LYS A 93 -9.18 -7.39 6.36
C LYS A 93 -8.10 -6.40 6.00
N GLN A 94 -8.53 -5.19 5.64
CA GLN A 94 -7.67 -4.14 5.15
C GLN A 94 -6.42 -3.94 6.04
N THR A 95 -5.26 -4.31 5.52
CA THR A 95 -3.93 -4.03 6.07
C THR A 95 -3.70 -2.51 6.03
N PRO A 96 -3.04 -1.88 7.03
CA PRO A 96 -2.71 -0.46 6.96
C PRO A 96 -2.07 -0.12 5.61
N TRP A 97 -2.40 1.03 5.03
CA TRP A 97 -1.89 1.44 3.70
C TRP A 97 -0.67 2.35 3.81
N LYS A 98 -0.48 2.96 4.99
CA LYS A 98 0.43 4.07 5.25
C LYS A 98 1.26 3.80 6.50
N GLY A 99 2.38 4.51 6.61
CA GLY A 99 3.25 4.48 7.79
C GLY A 99 4.38 3.46 7.69
N HIS A 100 4.50 2.75 6.57
CA HIS A 100 5.67 1.97 6.22
C HIS A 100 5.67 1.64 4.72
N PRO A 101 6.79 1.76 3.99
CA PRO A 101 6.83 1.50 2.54
C PRO A 101 6.39 0.07 2.15
N VAL A 102 6.69 -0.93 3.00
CA VAL A 102 6.28 -2.33 2.77
C VAL A 102 4.75 -2.48 2.77
N PHE A 103 4.00 -1.70 3.55
CA PHE A 103 2.55 -1.80 3.54
C PHE A 103 1.93 -1.41 2.20
N THR A 104 2.37 -0.28 1.64
CA THR A 104 1.94 0.14 0.30
C THR A 104 2.38 -0.87 -0.76
N ALA A 105 3.62 -1.35 -0.67
CA ALA A 105 4.17 -2.33 -1.60
C ALA A 105 3.45 -3.68 -1.54
N GLN A 106 3.02 -4.15 -0.36
CA GLN A 106 2.24 -5.38 -0.21
C GLN A 106 0.91 -5.31 -0.95
N HIS A 107 0.25 -4.15 -0.90
CA HIS A 107 -0.97 -3.94 -1.67
C HIS A 107 -0.67 -3.82 -3.17
N ALA A 108 0.38 -3.09 -3.56
CA ALA A 108 0.74 -2.97 -4.97
C ALA A 108 1.13 -4.32 -5.60
N THR A 109 1.72 -5.22 -4.82
CA THR A 109 2.22 -6.54 -5.26
C THR A 109 1.28 -7.70 -4.96
N ALA A 110 0.05 -7.42 -4.48
CA ALA A 110 -0.93 -8.46 -4.13
C ALA A 110 -0.42 -9.48 -3.09
N THR A 111 0.46 -9.06 -2.18
CA THR A 111 0.99 -9.87 -1.07
C THR A 111 0.36 -9.52 0.30
N CYS A 112 -0.66 -8.65 0.30
CA CYS A 112 -1.28 -8.10 1.52
C CYS A 112 -2.23 -9.06 2.27
N CYS A 113 -2.69 -10.14 1.64
CA CYS A 113 -3.54 -11.18 2.25
C CYS A 113 -3.42 -12.50 1.48
N ARG A 114 -3.84 -13.62 2.09
CA ARG A 114 -3.82 -14.95 1.45
C ARG A 114 -4.68 -14.99 0.18
N GLY A 115 -5.76 -14.20 0.13
CA GLY A 115 -6.63 -14.10 -1.04
C GLY A 115 -5.96 -13.45 -2.24
N CYS A 116 -5.16 -12.42 -2.02
CA CYS A 116 -4.37 -11.80 -3.08
C CYS A 116 -3.23 -12.73 -3.51
N ILE A 117 -2.52 -13.31 -2.54
CA ILE A 117 -1.42 -14.26 -2.81
C ILE A 117 -1.89 -15.45 -3.65
N MET A 118 -3.03 -16.04 -3.31
CA MET A 118 -3.60 -17.16 -4.07
C MET A 118 -3.94 -16.76 -5.51
N ARG A 119 -4.59 -15.59 -5.71
CA ARG A 119 -5.04 -15.15 -7.03
C ARG A 119 -3.91 -14.72 -7.95
N TRP A 120 -2.87 -14.08 -7.40
CA TRP A 120 -1.80 -13.46 -8.21
C TRP A 120 -0.56 -14.33 -8.33
N HIS A 121 -0.22 -15.07 -7.27
CA HIS A 121 1.04 -15.81 -7.13
C HIS A 121 0.82 -17.32 -7.03
N HIS A 122 -0.41 -17.80 -7.21
CA HIS A 122 -0.79 -19.22 -7.25
C HIS A 122 -0.38 -20.04 -6.00
N ILE A 123 -0.18 -19.38 -4.85
CA ILE A 123 0.12 -20.05 -3.58
C ILE A 123 -1.22 -20.28 -2.82
N PRO A 124 -1.64 -21.54 -2.60
CA PRO A 124 -2.96 -21.84 -2.08
C PRO A 124 -3.16 -21.38 -0.62
N LYS A 125 -4.42 -21.08 -0.27
CA LYS A 125 -4.82 -20.82 1.11
C LYS A 125 -4.80 -22.09 1.96
N GLY A 126 -4.86 -21.92 3.29
CA GLY A 126 -5.01 -23.03 4.23
C GLY A 126 -3.72 -23.78 4.54
N GLN A 127 -2.60 -23.35 3.97
CA GLN A 127 -1.26 -23.84 4.31
C GLN A 127 -0.38 -22.66 4.71
N PRO A 128 0.55 -22.85 5.68
CA PRO A 128 1.55 -21.84 5.98
C PRO A 128 2.40 -21.55 4.75
N LEU A 129 2.85 -20.30 4.60
CA LEU A 129 3.90 -20.00 3.64
C LEU A 129 5.18 -20.72 4.04
N THR A 130 5.85 -21.33 3.06
CA THR A 130 7.22 -21.81 3.24
C THR A 130 8.17 -20.63 3.25
N GLU A 131 9.36 -20.79 3.83
CA GLU A 131 10.36 -19.73 3.83
C GLU A 131 10.73 -19.29 2.41
N ALA A 132 10.92 -20.23 1.48
CA ALA A 132 11.18 -19.92 0.08
C ALA A 132 10.05 -19.10 -0.59
N GLN A 133 8.79 -19.32 -0.20
CA GLN A 133 7.68 -18.49 -0.68
C GLN A 133 7.72 -17.09 -0.07
N ILE A 134 8.11 -16.96 1.19
CA ILE A 134 8.27 -15.67 1.86
C ILE A 134 9.41 -14.89 1.20
N ASP A 135 10.55 -15.53 0.97
CA ASP A 135 11.72 -14.96 0.31
C ASP A 135 11.36 -14.41 -1.07
N ARG A 136 10.71 -15.25 -1.91
CA ARG A 136 10.30 -14.86 -3.25
C ARG A 136 9.31 -13.69 -3.24
N LEU A 137 8.35 -13.68 -2.31
CA LEU A 137 7.38 -12.57 -2.18
C LEU A 137 8.03 -11.30 -1.63
N ALA A 138 8.99 -11.41 -0.71
CA ALA A 138 9.76 -10.29 -0.18
C ALA A 138 10.62 -9.65 -1.28
N ALA A 139 11.27 -10.47 -2.11
CA ALA A 139 12.03 -9.99 -3.27
C ALA A 139 11.15 -9.19 -4.25
N LEU A 140 9.92 -9.65 -4.52
CA LEU A 140 8.96 -8.89 -5.34
C LEU A 140 8.55 -7.56 -4.69
N VAL A 141 8.28 -7.55 -3.38
CA VAL A 141 7.97 -6.34 -2.60
C VAL A 141 9.13 -5.34 -2.69
N MET A 142 10.37 -5.80 -2.49
CA MET A 142 11.57 -4.97 -2.57
C MET A 142 11.79 -4.42 -3.97
N ALA A 143 11.64 -5.26 -5.01
CA ALA A 143 11.77 -4.82 -6.39
C ALA A 143 10.74 -3.74 -6.77
N TRP A 144 9.52 -3.84 -6.25
CA TRP A 144 8.51 -2.80 -6.42
C TRP A 144 8.91 -1.49 -5.74
N ILE A 145 9.36 -1.55 -4.47
CA ILE A 145 9.83 -0.38 -3.71
C ILE A 145 10.99 0.30 -4.44
N GLU A 146 12.00 -0.45 -4.87
CA GLU A 146 13.14 0.11 -5.60
C GLU A 146 12.73 0.75 -6.93
N ARG A 147 11.79 0.12 -7.66
CA ARG A 147 11.25 0.68 -8.90
C ARG A 147 10.56 2.02 -8.64
N ASP A 148 9.77 2.10 -7.58
CA ASP A 148 9.10 3.31 -7.16
C ASP A 148 10.12 4.38 -6.74
N LEU A 149 11.16 4.05 -5.96
CA LEU A 149 12.25 4.97 -5.60
C LEU A 149 13.02 5.51 -6.81
N ARG A 150 13.27 4.67 -7.84
CA ARG A 150 13.93 5.09 -9.09
C ARG A 150 13.07 6.06 -9.91
N ARG A 151 11.74 5.89 -9.89
CA ARG A 151 10.81 6.76 -10.62
C ARG A 151 10.68 8.15 -9.99
N HIS A 152 10.93 8.27 -8.69
CA HIS A 152 10.93 9.55 -7.99
C HIS A 152 12.25 9.70 -7.27
N PRO A 153 13.34 10.04 -7.99
CA PRO A 153 14.63 10.26 -7.35
C PRO A 153 14.48 11.28 -6.22
N GLU A 154 15.34 11.16 -5.20
CA GLU A 154 15.43 12.21 -4.19
C GLU A 154 15.69 13.52 -4.92
N GLN A 155 14.83 14.52 -4.71
CA GLN A 155 15.16 15.84 -5.18
C GLN A 155 16.38 16.25 -4.37
N GLY A 156 17.55 16.22 -5.03
CA GLY A 156 18.74 16.86 -4.48
C GLY A 156 18.32 18.25 -4.07
N GLU A 157 18.76 18.67 -2.88
CA GLU A 157 18.64 20.03 -2.37
C GLU A 157 18.66 20.98 -3.57
N LEU A 158 17.53 21.61 -3.88
CA LEU A 158 17.57 22.77 -4.75
C LEU A 158 18.51 23.73 -4.02
N ASN A 159 19.71 23.91 -4.56
CA ASN A 159 20.55 25.05 -4.25
C ASN A 159 19.64 26.28 -4.43
N VAL A 160 19.09 26.75 -3.31
CA VAL A 160 18.53 28.09 -3.22
C VAL A 160 19.75 29.00 -3.18
N ASP A 161 20.12 29.52 -4.36
CA ASP A 161 20.97 30.69 -4.43
C ASP A 161 20.42 31.73 -3.42
N PRO A 162 21.24 32.28 -2.50
CA PRO A 162 20.76 33.15 -1.42
C PRO A 162 20.43 34.58 -1.91
N ALA A 163 19.84 34.73 -3.09
CA ALA A 163 19.55 36.05 -3.66
C ALA A 163 18.35 36.04 -4.61
N VAL A 164 17.15 35.78 -4.07
CA VAL A 164 15.92 36.34 -4.65
C VAL A 164 15.09 36.97 -3.53
N PRO A 165 14.94 38.30 -3.48
CA PRO A 165 14.09 38.94 -2.48
C PRO A 165 12.62 38.62 -2.80
N THR A 166 11.94 38.00 -1.84
CA THR A 166 10.50 37.75 -1.89
C THR A 166 9.71 39.07 -1.84
N PRO A 167 8.66 39.27 -2.66
CA PRO A 167 7.75 40.39 -2.48
C PRO A 167 6.92 40.20 -1.20
N SER A 168 7.00 41.19 -0.32
CA SER A 168 6.32 41.26 0.98
C SER A 168 4.79 41.31 0.87
N THR A 169 4.10 40.39 1.53
CA THR A 169 2.65 40.47 1.79
C THR A 169 2.38 41.48 2.92
N PRO A 170 1.39 42.38 2.80
CA PRO A 170 1.14 43.41 3.81
C PRO A 170 0.48 42.83 5.08
N LYS A 171 1.02 43.21 6.23
CA LYS A 171 0.52 42.87 7.58
C LYS A 171 -0.88 43.47 7.80
N ARG A 172 -1.89 42.64 8.10
CA ARG A 172 -3.13 43.11 8.73
C ARG A 172 -2.84 43.48 10.19
N LYS A 173 -3.28 44.67 10.60
CA LYS A 173 -3.13 45.18 11.97
C LYS A 173 -4.06 44.41 12.92
N ALA A 174 -3.52 44.03 14.08
CA ALA A 174 -4.29 43.57 15.22
C ALA A 174 -4.97 44.76 15.91
N HIS A 175 -6.24 44.60 16.28
CA HIS A 175 -6.92 45.45 17.25
C HIS A 175 -7.26 44.62 18.50
N ALA A 176 -6.74 45.08 19.65
CA ALA A 176 -7.21 44.79 21.01
C ALA A 176 -7.75 46.13 21.56
N LYS A 177 -8.68 46.28 22.50
CA LYS A 177 -9.34 45.48 23.56
C LYS A 177 -10.83 45.93 23.60
N GLU A 178 -11.77 45.37 24.37
CA GLU A 178 -11.96 45.61 25.81
C GLU A 178 -13.13 44.78 26.39
N ASN A 179 -13.07 44.55 27.70
CA ASN A 179 -13.96 43.75 28.55
C ASN A 179 -15.31 44.43 28.87
N LEU A 180 -16.34 43.62 29.17
CA LEU A 180 -17.19 43.85 30.35
C LEU A 180 -17.77 42.53 30.87
N ALA A 181 -17.76 42.39 32.19
CA ALA A 181 -18.18 41.24 32.98
C ALA A 181 -19.72 41.07 33.01
N GLU A 182 -20.20 39.86 33.32
CA GLU A 182 -21.00 39.59 34.53
C GLU A 182 -21.31 38.08 34.69
N ASN A 183 -21.39 37.68 35.95
CA ASN A 183 -21.64 36.33 36.49
C ASN A 183 -23.01 35.75 36.08
N VAL A 184 -23.16 34.41 36.16
CA VAL A 184 -24.06 33.70 37.10
C VAL A 184 -23.86 32.17 36.97
N MET A 185 -23.86 31.49 38.12
CA MET A 185 -23.83 30.03 38.38
C MET A 185 -24.99 29.29 37.66
N ASP A 186 -24.97 28.00 37.35
CA ASP A 186 -24.94 26.81 38.22
C ASP A 186 -25.08 25.53 37.32
N PRO A 187 -25.14 24.27 37.82
CA PRO A 187 -24.48 23.13 37.17
C PRO A 187 -25.44 22.02 36.71
N LEU A 188 -24.86 20.96 36.13
CA LEU A 188 -25.48 19.63 35.90
C LEU A 188 -26.68 19.56 34.94
N PHE A 189 -26.38 19.25 33.68
CA PHE A 189 -26.99 18.15 32.92
C PHE A 189 -26.01 17.67 31.85
#